data_AF-A0A1Z8V926-F1
#
_entry.id   AF-A0A1Z8V926-F1
#
_cell.length_a   1.000
_cell.length_b   1.000
_cell.length_c   1.000
_cell.angle_alpha   90.00
_cell.angle_beta   90.00
_cell.angle_gamma   90.00
#
_symmetry.space_group_name_H-M   'P 1'
#
loop_
_entity.id
_entity.type
_entity.pdbx_description
1 polymer ?
#
loop_
_entity_poly.entity_id
_entity_poly.type
_entity_poly.pdbx_seq_one_letter_code
_entity_poly.pdbx_strand_id
1 'polypeptide(L)'
;VDVLVELVIEAPDRESLIARTRALDRVLLWGHYVIPHFHLQAARLVFWDKFGRPANTAKYSSGFPSTWWVDKVKNKNIGSWRRTNGN
;
A
#
# COMPACT_ATOMS: atom_id res chain seq x y z
N VAL A 1 3.15 12.30 25.83
CA VAL A 1 2.99 11.81 24.43
C VAL A 1 3.32 12.93 23.46
N ASP A 2 2.83 14.15 23.70
CA ASP A 2 3.00 15.32 22.81
C ASP A 2 4.46 15.66 22.51
N VAL A 3 5.33 15.67 23.53
CA VAL A 3 6.78 15.90 23.34
C VAL A 3 7.42 14.89 22.39
N LEU A 4 7.00 13.61 22.42
CA LEU A 4 7.53 12.60 21.50
C LEU A 4 7.01 12.81 20.06
N VAL A 5 5.82 13.36 19.90
CA VAL A 5 5.26 13.70 18.59
C VAL A 5 6.05 14.85 17.97
N GLU A 6 6.31 15.91 18.73
CA GLU A 6 7.15 17.04 18.28
C GLU A 6 8.55 16.56 17.86
N LEU A 7 9.18 15.71 18.67
CA LEU A 7 10.48 15.13 18.34
C LEU A 7 10.44 14.29 17.06
N VAL A 8 9.38 13.53 16.79
CA VAL A 8 9.27 12.78 15.52
C VAL A 8 9.17 13.72 14.32
N ILE A 9 8.46 14.85 14.45
CA ILE A 9 8.31 15.86 13.39
C ILE A 9 9.66 16.56 13.12
N GLU A 10 10.42 16.87 14.17
CA GLU A 10 11.72 17.55 14.09
C GLU A 10 12.91 16.60 13.88
N ALA A 11 12.69 15.35 13.45
CA ALA A 11 13.79 14.39 13.27
C ALA A 11 14.72 14.84 12.11
N PRO A 12 16.03 15.07 12.37
CA PRO A 12 16.96 15.57 11.34
C PRO A 12 17.41 14.49 10.35
N ASP A 13 17.33 13.22 10.74
CA ASP A 13 17.85 12.10 9.96
C ASP A 13 16.96 10.86 10.10
N ARG A 14 17.19 9.87 9.23
CA ARG A 14 16.36 8.66 9.18
C ARG A 14 16.54 7.77 10.42
N GLU A 15 17.74 7.71 10.99
CA GLU A 15 18.00 6.86 12.15
C GLU A 15 17.34 7.44 13.40
N SER A 16 17.45 8.76 13.60
CA SER A 16 16.76 9.47 14.67
C SER A 16 15.24 9.38 14.52
N LEU A 17 14.70 9.49 13.29
CA LEU A 17 13.28 9.26 13.04
C LEU A 17 12.85 7.87 13.51
N ILE A 18 13.57 6.82 13.12
CA ILE A 18 13.24 5.43 13.51
C ILE A 18 13.28 5.25 15.03
N ALA A 19 14.32 5.78 15.70
CA ALA A 19 14.45 5.68 17.14
C ALA A 19 13.31 6.39 17.87
N ARG A 20 12.96 7.61 17.44
CA ARG A 20 11.87 8.42 18.02
C ARG A 20 10.51 7.77 17.77
N THR A 21 10.24 7.25 16.57
CA THR A 21 8.99 6.53 16.27
C THR A 21 8.84 5.27 17.14
N ARG A 22 9.92 4.51 17.35
CA ARG A 22 9.89 3.33 18.25
C ARG A 22 9.62 3.71 19.70
N ALA A 23 10.17 4.82 20.17
CA ALA A 23 9.90 5.33 21.52
C ALA A 23 8.43 5.73 21.67
N LEU A 24 7.87 6.43 20.68
CA LEU A 24 6.47 6.81 20.66
C LEU A 24 5.54 5.59 20.66
N ASP A 25 5.80 4.59 19.81
CA ASP A 25 5.02 3.35 19.73
C ASP A 25 4.93 2.63 21.09
N ARG A 26 6.06 2.54 21.81
CA ARG A 26 6.07 1.98 23.17
C ARG A 26 5.18 2.77 24.12
N VAL A 27 5.31 4.09 24.17
CA VAL A 27 4.49 4.91 25.09
C VAL A 27 2.99 4.77 24.77
N LEU A 28 2.62 4.70 23.49
CA LEU A 28 1.22 4.51 23.07
C LEU A 28 0.68 3.14 23.50
N LEU A 29 1.47 2.08 23.37
CA LEU A 29 1.06 0.73 23.80
C LEU A 29 0.91 0.62 25.32
N TRP A 30 1.83 1.23 26.09
CA TRP A 30 1.77 1.24 27.56
C TRP A 30 0.62 2.09 28.11
N GLY A 31 0.14 3.07 27.35
CA GLY A 31 -1.01 3.90 27.72
C GLY A 31 -2.38 3.23 27.53
N HIS A 32 -2.42 2.00 26.99
CA HIS A 32 -3.66 1.24 26.74
C HIS A 32 -4.75 2.01 25.96
N TYR A 33 -4.36 2.89 25.04
CA TYR A 33 -5.30 3.70 24.26
C TYR A 33 -6.10 2.87 23.23
N VAL A 34 -5.56 1.75 22.75
CA VAL A 34 -6.16 0.87 21.74
C VAL A 34 -5.81 -0.59 22.05
N ILE A 35 -6.71 -1.51 21.70
CA ILE A 35 -6.44 -2.96 21.71
C ILE A 35 -6.14 -3.40 20.26
N PRO A 36 -4.87 -3.72 19.92
CA PRO A 36 -4.51 -4.15 18.58
C PRO A 36 -5.07 -5.55 18.28
N HIS A 37 -5.66 -5.69 17.09
CA HIS A 37 -6.15 -6.96 16.56
C HIS A 37 -5.22 -7.45 15.43
N PHE A 38 -5.78 -7.83 14.28
CA PHE A 38 -5.06 -8.38 13.14
C PHE A 38 -5.12 -7.45 11.95
N HIS A 39 -4.05 -7.46 11.16
CA HIS A 39 -4.01 -6.82 9.86
C HIS A 39 -3.55 -7.82 8.80
N LEU A 40 -3.99 -7.63 7.56
CA LEU A 40 -3.50 -8.41 6.43
C LEU A 40 -2.20 -7.78 5.92
N GLN A 41 -1.14 -8.58 5.77
CA GLN A 41 0.15 -8.12 5.24
C GLN A 41 0.17 -7.93 3.70
N ALA A 42 -0.95 -8.19 3.04
CA ALA A 42 -1.07 -8.17 1.59
C ALA A 42 -2.24 -7.30 1.14
N ALA A 43 -2.04 -6.57 0.04
CA ALA A 43 -3.14 -5.94 -0.69
C ALA A 43 -3.70 -6.95 -1.70
N ARG A 44 -4.98 -7.31 -1.56
CA ARG A 44 -5.69 -8.14 -2.55
C ARG A 44 -6.29 -7.22 -3.60
N LEU A 45 -5.89 -7.41 -4.86
CA LEU A 45 -6.39 -6.64 -5.99
C LEU A 45 -6.98 -7.61 -7.01
N VAL A 46 -8.20 -7.35 -7.45
CA VAL A 46 -8.85 -8.07 -8.54
C VAL A 46 -9.09 -7.09 -9.67
N PHE A 47 -8.56 -7.40 -10.83
CA PHE A 47 -8.67 -6.57 -12.02
C PHE A 47 -8.78 -7.45 -13.26
N TRP A 48 -9.42 -6.91 -14.29
CA TRP A 48 -9.46 -7.54 -15.60
C TRP A 48 -8.05 -7.67 -16.15
N ASP A 49 -7.70 -8.80 -16.75
CA ASP A 49 -6.41 -9.01 -17.46
C ASP A 49 -6.37 -8.22 -18.79
N LYS A 50 -6.60 -6.90 -18.71
CA LYS A 50 -6.44 -5.91 -19.77
C LYS A 50 -5.37 -4.88 -19.43
N PHE A 51 -4.90 -4.86 -18.19
CA PHE A 51 -3.96 -3.87 -17.69
C PHE A 51 -2.53 -4.41 -17.75
N GLY A 52 -1.62 -3.58 -18.26
CA GLY A 52 -0.18 -3.74 -18.06
C GLY A 52 0.23 -3.07 -16.74
N ARG A 53 1.15 -3.72 -16.01
CA ARG A 53 1.73 -3.20 -14.77
C ARG A 53 3.27 -3.24 -14.84
N PRO A 54 3.97 -2.31 -14.18
CA PRO A 54 5.42 -2.41 -14.01
C PRO A 54 5.81 -3.72 -13.31
N ALA A 55 6.95 -4.30 -13.70
CA ALA A 55 7.51 -5.48 -13.03
C ALA A 55 7.91 -5.17 -11.57
N ASN A 56 8.38 -3.94 -11.32
CA ASN A 56 8.71 -3.43 -9.99
C ASN A 56 7.60 -2.49 -9.51
N THR A 57 6.78 -2.94 -8.56
CA THR A 57 5.75 -2.11 -7.92
C THR A 57 6.35 -1.24 -6.83
N ALA A 58 5.75 -0.06 -6.58
CA ALA A 58 6.19 0.82 -5.50
C ALA A 58 6.08 0.14 -4.14
N LYS A 59 7.07 0.36 -3.26
CA LYS A 59 7.14 -0.30 -1.94
C LYS A 59 5.95 -0.02 -1.03
N TYR A 60 5.30 1.14 -1.20
CA TYR A 60 4.22 1.62 -0.32
C TYR A 60 2.88 1.85 -1.05
N SER A 61 2.78 1.46 -2.33
CA SER A 61 1.55 1.67 -3.11
C SER A 61 1.42 0.63 -4.21
N SER A 62 0.18 0.23 -4.50
CA SER A 62 -0.16 -0.64 -5.63
C SER A 62 0.06 0.04 -6.99
N GLY A 63 0.23 1.37 -7.03
CA GLY A 63 0.43 2.14 -8.25
C GLY A 63 -0.82 2.24 -9.15
N PHE A 64 -1.96 1.70 -8.73
CA PHE A 64 -3.23 1.86 -9.43
C PHE A 64 -3.93 3.14 -8.95
N PRO A 65 -4.48 4.00 -9.84
CA PRO A 65 -4.57 3.86 -11.30
C PRO A 65 -3.42 4.53 -12.09
N SER A 66 -2.57 5.32 -11.45
CA SER A 66 -1.64 6.24 -12.14
C SER A 66 -0.54 5.55 -12.94
N THR A 67 -0.08 4.38 -12.50
CA THR A 67 1.06 3.67 -13.13
C THR A 67 0.62 2.55 -14.07
N TRP A 68 -0.67 2.21 -14.10
CA TRP A 68 -1.19 1.10 -14.89
C TRP A 68 -1.70 1.61 -16.24
N TRP A 69 -1.49 0.85 -17.31
CA TRP A 69 -1.99 1.20 -18.65
C TRP A 69 -2.84 0.07 -19.22
N VAL A 70 -3.66 0.37 -20.22
CA VAL A 70 -4.39 -0.66 -20.95
C VAL A 70 -3.46 -1.28 -21.99
N ASP A 71 -3.21 -2.56 -21.85
CA ASP A 71 -2.49 -3.35 -22.85
C ASP A 71 -3.44 -3.70 -24.00
N LYS A 72 -3.11 -3.24 -25.21
CA LYS A 72 -3.95 -3.40 -26.40
C LYS A 72 -4.14 -4.87 -26.79
N VAL A 73 -3.15 -5.73 -26.57
CA VAL A 73 -3.22 -7.16 -26.93
C VAL A 73 -4.15 -7.88 -25.97
N LYS A 74 -3.90 -7.71 -24.67
CA LYS A 74 -4.71 -8.29 -23.61
C LYS A 74 -6.16 -7.83 -23.65
N ASN A 75 -6.38 -6.54 -23.90
CA ASN A 75 -7.72 -5.99 -24.04
C ASN A 75 -8.49 -6.58 -25.24
N LYS A 76 -7.81 -6.85 -26.37
CA LYS A 76 -8.43 -7.54 -27.52
C LYS A 76 -8.85 -8.97 -27.18
N ASN A 77 -8.02 -9.71 -26.43
CA ASN A 77 -8.32 -11.08 -26.01
C ASN A 77 -9.51 -11.16 -25.05
N ILE A 78 -9.69 -10.17 -24.17
CA ILE A 78 -10.92 -10.06 -23.38
C ILE A 78 -12.12 -9.78 -24.26
N GLY A 79 -11.95 -8.93 -25.27
CA GLY A 79 -13.00 -8.62 -26.25
C GLY A 79 -13.47 -9.86 -27.03
N SER A 80 -12.55 -10.75 -27.45
CA SER A 80 -12.92 -12.00 -28.11
C SER A 80 -13.57 -12.99 -27.15
N TRP A 81 -13.02 -13.19 -25.94
CA TRP A 81 -13.59 -14.06 -24.92
C TRP A 81 -15.02 -13.65 -24.53
N ARG A 82 -15.28 -12.35 -24.39
CA ARG A 82 -16.62 -11.83 -24.09
C ARG A 82 -17.64 -12.12 -25.19
N ARG A 83 -17.21 -12.17 -26.45
CA ARG A 83 -18.08 -12.47 -27.59
C ARG A 83 -18.32 -13.96 -27.79
N THR A 84 -17.39 -14.82 -27.35
CA THR A 84 -17.53 -16.27 -27.48
C THR A 84 -18.28 -16.91 -26.31
N ASN A 85 -18.20 -16.31 -25.12
CA ASN A 85 -18.77 -16.87 -23.89
C ASN A 85 -19.95 -16.05 -23.32
N GLY A 86 -20.34 -14.96 -23.97
CA GLY A 86 -21.51 -14.16 -23.60
C GLY A 86 -22.57 -14.25 -24.68
N ASN A 87 -23.57 -15.11 -24.46
CA ASN A 87 -24.80 -15.34 -25.24
C ASN A 87 -24.67 -15.32 -26.77
#